data_AF-A0A841FTW5-F1
#
_entry.id   AF-A0A841FTW5-F1
#
_cell.length_a   1.000
_cell.length_b   1.000
_cell.length_c   1.000
_cell.angle_alpha   90.00
_cell.angle_beta   90.00
_cell.angle_gamma   90.00
#
_symmetry.space_group_name_H-M   'P 1'
#
loop_
_entity.id
_entity.type
_entity.pdbx_description
1 polymer ?
#
loop_
_entity_poly.entity_id
_entity_poly.type
_entity_poly.pdbx_seq_one_letter_code
_entity_poly.pdbx_strand_id
1 'polypeptide(L)'
;MKRRTALAAAITAVGATLLPRSASAAALTPKVLVIGVDGLLATRIDAANAPHLKAMRANGIDGRSLLYAAPMAATSSGPGWATILTGVWPDKHKVVDNSFGGNALGSFPDWVSRAKAARPSLDTYAAVDWKPIADRILGTAIDTRHVFDGDADGYVGHDRTIADLSAAHLRDDRADASFVYFGQVDIVGHNSGAASQTYLNEIARIDGYIGRLVAAVNARPTRAQESWRIIVTTDHGHTPGGGHGGNSPDERTTFVLLTGDGITRAAPKTTRLVDVAATALAHLGVAAPSTADGRPATVVSSDPFDTVALGPAVDEAVDASILGWTAALPSGWTRENTAMSGGMTEWRGWSLTSDAFWSAAQRGQGRETFVRGRGTIAVADCDEWADRSDATGKTFDSTLWTPARTVSGTAVKVTMTHWYRHEGDQRGYLLARWNGGAATVLRTYSTDSVNGTETVTAAVPSGATNVRIGFRLVGVNNWYWAVDDVRIS
;
A
#
# COMPACT_ATOMS: atom_id res chain seq x y z
N MET A 1 95.55 14.86 -24.67
CA MET A 1 95.10 14.88 -26.09
C MET A 1 93.87 13.99 -26.18
N LYS A 2 92.71 14.55 -26.57
CA LYS A 2 91.38 13.93 -26.47
C LYS A 2 91.23 12.70 -27.38
N ARG A 3 90.73 11.57 -26.87
CA ARG A 3 90.07 10.52 -27.68
C ARG A 3 88.71 10.21 -27.05
N ARG A 4 87.66 10.40 -27.85
CA ARG A 4 86.26 10.16 -27.54
C ARG A 4 85.93 8.70 -27.84
N THR A 5 85.29 8.01 -26.91
CA THR A 5 84.59 6.73 -27.11
C THR A 5 83.10 6.97 -26.92
N ALA A 6 82.31 6.70 -27.96
CA ALA A 6 80.86 6.80 -27.95
C ALA A 6 80.24 5.46 -27.51
N LEU A 7 79.36 5.51 -26.51
CA LEU A 7 78.52 4.38 -26.08
C LEU A 7 77.19 4.46 -26.83
N ALA A 8 76.80 3.38 -27.51
CA ALA A 8 75.49 3.21 -28.12
C ALA A 8 74.48 2.73 -27.06
N ALA A 9 73.38 3.44 -26.89
CA ALA A 9 72.25 3.04 -26.03
C ALA A 9 71.17 2.37 -26.89
N ALA A 10 70.85 1.11 -26.58
CA ALA A 10 69.74 0.38 -27.16
C ALA A 10 68.42 0.80 -26.49
N ILE A 11 67.44 1.23 -27.29
CA ILE A 11 66.08 1.54 -26.82
C ILE A 11 65.22 0.29 -27.02
N THR A 12 64.84 -0.37 -25.94
CA THR A 12 63.82 -1.42 -25.90
C THR A 12 62.43 -0.79 -25.91
N ALA A 13 61.65 -1.04 -26.96
CA ALA A 13 60.24 -0.67 -27.06
C ALA A 13 59.39 -1.57 -26.14
N VAL A 14 58.77 -0.97 -25.11
CA VAL A 14 57.77 -1.64 -24.27
C VAL A 14 56.43 -1.57 -24.98
N GLY A 15 55.94 -2.71 -25.47
CA GLY A 15 54.60 -2.85 -26.02
C GLY A 15 53.55 -2.67 -24.94
N ALA A 16 52.67 -1.68 -25.09
CA ALA A 16 51.51 -1.50 -24.22
C ALA A 16 50.48 -2.60 -24.51
N THR A 17 50.35 -3.56 -23.60
CA THR A 17 49.24 -4.52 -23.57
C THR A 17 47.95 -3.78 -23.21
N LEU A 18 47.07 -3.57 -24.19
CA LEU A 18 45.70 -3.13 -23.98
C LEU A 18 44.93 -4.23 -23.24
N LEU A 19 44.58 -3.99 -21.98
CA LEU A 19 43.64 -4.84 -21.25
C LEU A 19 42.26 -4.76 -21.94
N PRO A 20 41.56 -5.89 -22.14
CA PRO A 20 40.23 -5.87 -22.73
C PRO A 20 39.28 -5.11 -21.80
N ARG A 21 38.61 -4.10 -22.36
CA ARG A 21 37.58 -3.32 -21.68
C ARG A 21 36.40 -4.26 -21.40
N SER A 22 36.16 -4.60 -20.13
CA SER A 22 34.96 -5.33 -19.72
C SER A 22 33.74 -4.60 -20.28
N ALA A 23 33.02 -5.25 -21.19
CA ALA A 23 31.75 -4.72 -21.68
C ALA A 23 30.80 -4.67 -20.49
N SER A 24 30.52 -3.46 -19.98
CA SER A 24 29.39 -3.26 -19.07
C SER A 24 28.15 -3.76 -19.80
N ALA A 25 27.45 -4.74 -19.25
CA ALA A 25 26.13 -5.11 -19.76
C ALA A 25 25.28 -3.83 -19.87
N ALA A 26 24.65 -3.61 -21.03
CA ALA A 26 23.78 -2.45 -21.20
C ALA A 26 22.64 -2.53 -20.19
N ALA A 27 22.34 -1.42 -19.50
CA ALA A 27 21.21 -1.38 -18.58
C ALA A 27 19.90 -1.58 -19.36
N LEU A 28 19.03 -2.46 -18.85
CA LEU A 28 17.72 -2.71 -19.45
C LEU A 28 16.84 -1.45 -19.34
N THR A 29 16.03 -1.21 -20.37
CA THR A 29 15.07 -0.09 -20.40
C THR A 29 13.86 -0.44 -19.53
N PRO A 30 13.55 0.32 -18.47
CA PRO A 30 12.38 0.05 -17.64
C PRO A 30 11.08 0.36 -18.38
N LYS A 31 10.11 -0.54 -18.28
CA LYS A 31 8.76 -0.47 -18.86
C LYS A 31 7.72 -0.81 -17.80
N VAL A 32 6.60 -0.11 -17.80
CA VAL A 32 5.49 -0.36 -16.85
C VAL A 32 4.17 -0.50 -17.58
N LEU A 33 3.44 -1.56 -17.24
CA LEU A 33 2.03 -1.74 -17.57
C LEU A 33 1.23 -1.88 -16.28
N VAL A 34 0.28 -0.97 -16.04
CA VAL A 34 -0.73 -1.08 -14.98
C VAL A 34 -2.06 -1.41 -15.63
N ILE A 35 -2.68 -2.50 -15.20
CA ILE A 35 -3.99 -2.97 -15.64
C ILE A 35 -4.95 -2.83 -14.45
N GLY A 36 -5.93 -1.96 -14.60
CA GLY A 36 -7.06 -1.82 -13.69
C GLY A 36 -8.23 -2.69 -14.16
N VAL A 37 -8.81 -3.48 -13.26
CA VAL A 37 -10.07 -4.19 -13.52
C VAL A 37 -11.07 -3.74 -12.47
N ASP A 38 -12.09 -3.00 -12.88
CA ASP A 38 -13.08 -2.40 -11.97
C ASP A 38 -13.88 -3.48 -11.22
N GLY A 39 -14.02 -3.30 -9.91
CA GLY A 39 -14.82 -4.18 -9.06
C GLY A 39 -14.35 -5.64 -8.99
N LEU A 40 -13.10 -5.98 -9.35
CA LEU A 40 -12.59 -7.36 -9.34
C LEU A 40 -12.26 -7.87 -7.93
N LEU A 41 -13.01 -8.86 -7.44
CA LEU A 41 -12.71 -9.51 -6.18
C LEU A 41 -11.61 -10.57 -6.31
N ALA A 42 -10.48 -10.25 -5.69
CA ALA A 42 -9.39 -11.14 -5.31
C ALA A 42 -9.79 -12.60 -5.01
N THR A 43 -10.74 -12.76 -4.10
CA THR A 43 -11.20 -14.04 -3.54
C THR A 43 -11.97 -14.90 -4.55
N ARG A 44 -12.40 -14.31 -5.67
CA ARG A 44 -13.15 -14.98 -6.74
C ARG A 44 -12.26 -15.50 -7.86
N ILE A 45 -10.98 -15.09 -7.91
CA ILE A 45 -10.01 -15.52 -8.94
C ILE A 45 -9.83 -17.04 -8.94
N ASP A 46 -9.76 -17.68 -7.76
CA ASP A 46 -9.54 -19.12 -7.67
C ASP A 46 -10.69 -19.95 -8.24
N ALA A 47 -11.93 -19.47 -8.05
CA ALA A 47 -13.14 -20.09 -8.59
C ALA A 47 -13.32 -19.84 -10.10
N ALA A 48 -12.76 -18.75 -10.64
CA ALA A 48 -12.86 -18.43 -12.06
C ALA A 48 -11.88 -19.24 -12.92
N ASN A 49 -12.19 -19.39 -14.21
CA ASN A 49 -11.24 -19.88 -15.21
C ASN A 49 -10.26 -18.75 -15.60
N ALA A 50 -9.32 -18.45 -14.71
CA ALA A 50 -8.40 -17.32 -14.81
C ALA A 50 -6.92 -17.76 -14.76
N PRO A 51 -6.43 -18.53 -15.75
CA PRO A 51 -5.06 -19.05 -15.73
C PRO A 51 -3.97 -17.97 -15.68
N HIS A 52 -4.17 -16.78 -16.27
CA HIS A 52 -3.15 -15.74 -16.30
C HIS A 52 -3.01 -15.03 -14.95
N LEU A 53 -4.12 -14.64 -14.32
CA LEU A 53 -4.16 -14.10 -12.96
C LEU A 53 -3.63 -15.11 -11.94
N LYS A 54 -4.00 -16.39 -12.07
CA LYS A 54 -3.45 -17.48 -11.25
C LYS A 54 -1.94 -17.61 -11.41
N ALA A 55 -1.42 -17.53 -12.63
CA ALA A 55 0.02 -17.55 -12.89
C ALA A 55 0.74 -16.32 -12.30
N MET A 56 0.13 -15.12 -12.36
CA MET A 56 0.68 -13.92 -11.71
C MET A 56 0.77 -14.09 -10.20
N ARG A 57 -0.28 -14.62 -9.55
CA ARG A 57 -0.28 -14.92 -8.12
C ARG A 57 0.75 -15.98 -7.72
N ALA A 58 0.92 -17.00 -8.57
CA ALA A 58 1.84 -18.10 -8.29
C ALA A 58 3.31 -17.67 -8.39
N ASN A 59 3.64 -16.73 -9.28
CA ASN A 59 5.02 -16.40 -9.64
C ASN A 59 5.46 -14.99 -9.22
N GLY A 60 4.53 -14.11 -8.87
CA GLY A 60 4.79 -12.70 -8.56
C GLY A 60 4.45 -12.33 -7.12
N ILE A 61 4.32 -11.03 -6.90
CA ILE A 61 3.82 -10.47 -5.64
C ILE A 61 2.29 -10.51 -5.67
N ASP A 62 1.68 -11.18 -4.69
CA ASP A 62 0.23 -11.18 -4.42
C ASP A 62 -0.03 -10.42 -3.11
N GLY A 63 -0.12 -9.09 -3.20
CA GLY A 63 -0.39 -8.23 -2.05
C GLY A 63 -1.88 -7.96 -1.90
N ARG A 64 -2.45 -8.29 -0.74
CA ARG A 64 -3.86 -8.02 -0.40
C ARG A 64 -3.96 -6.86 0.59
N SER A 65 -5.02 -6.07 0.46
CA SER A 65 -5.31 -4.94 1.37
C SER A 65 -6.81 -4.69 1.51
N LEU A 66 -7.18 -3.92 2.52
CA LEU A 66 -8.51 -3.32 2.62
C LEU A 66 -8.43 -1.83 2.28
N LEU A 67 -9.51 -1.33 1.70
CA LEU A 67 -9.78 0.09 1.53
C LEU A 67 -10.26 0.73 2.81
N TYR A 68 -10.28 2.06 2.78
CA TYR A 68 -11.10 2.89 3.65
C TYR A 68 -12.60 2.55 3.55
N ALA A 69 -13.38 3.15 4.43
CA ALA A 69 -14.84 3.24 4.33
C ALA A 69 -15.32 4.60 4.87
N ALA A 70 -16.63 4.81 4.94
CA ALA A 70 -17.22 5.97 5.58
C ALA A 70 -16.69 6.13 7.03
N PRO A 71 -16.38 7.36 7.49
CA PRO A 71 -16.67 8.64 6.83
C PRO A 71 -15.56 9.14 5.87
N MET A 72 -14.49 8.37 5.63
CA MET A 72 -13.37 8.83 4.80
C MET A 72 -13.78 8.95 3.32
N ALA A 73 -14.34 7.89 2.75
CA ALA A 73 -14.87 7.84 1.40
C ALA A 73 -15.71 6.57 1.20
N ALA A 74 -16.57 6.55 0.18
CA ALA A 74 -17.25 5.33 -0.26
C ALA A 74 -16.27 4.35 -0.90
N THR A 75 -16.51 3.05 -0.75
CA THR A 75 -15.81 1.98 -1.50
C THR A 75 -16.33 1.93 -2.95
N SER A 76 -16.10 3.00 -3.71
CA SER A 76 -16.56 3.17 -5.09
C SER A 76 -15.45 3.62 -6.03
N SER A 77 -15.75 3.63 -7.33
CA SER A 77 -14.74 3.77 -8.37
C SER A 77 -14.01 5.10 -8.38
N GLY A 78 -14.70 6.22 -8.14
CA GLY A 78 -14.08 7.54 -8.08
C GLY A 78 -12.94 7.61 -7.05
N PRO A 79 -13.21 7.35 -5.76
CA PRO A 79 -12.18 7.29 -4.73
C PRO A 79 -11.09 6.26 -5.01
N GLY A 80 -11.47 5.04 -5.44
CA GLY A 80 -10.54 3.95 -5.67
C GLY A 80 -9.55 4.25 -6.79
N TRP A 81 -10.03 4.66 -7.97
CA TRP A 81 -9.17 5.05 -9.09
C TRP A 81 -8.33 6.29 -8.79
N ALA A 82 -8.88 7.27 -8.07
CA ALA A 82 -8.10 8.41 -7.60
C ALA A 82 -6.94 7.95 -6.70
N THR A 83 -7.19 7.01 -5.78
CA THR A 83 -6.16 6.43 -4.91
C THR A 83 -5.07 5.72 -5.71
N ILE A 84 -5.45 4.84 -6.64
CA ILE A 84 -4.52 4.07 -7.50
C ILE A 84 -3.63 5.00 -8.31
N LEU A 85 -4.25 5.96 -9.01
CA LEU A 85 -3.58 6.77 -10.01
C LEU A 85 -2.71 7.85 -9.38
N THR A 86 -3.13 8.43 -8.25
CA THR A 86 -2.41 9.53 -7.59
C THR A 86 -1.41 9.06 -6.53
N GLY A 87 -1.59 7.86 -5.97
CA GLY A 87 -0.74 7.31 -4.90
C GLY A 87 -0.94 7.96 -3.53
N VAL A 88 -2.09 8.62 -3.31
CA VAL A 88 -2.49 9.22 -2.03
C VAL A 88 -3.90 8.79 -1.65
N TRP A 89 -4.27 8.93 -0.37
CA TRP A 89 -5.59 8.56 0.15
C TRP A 89 -6.66 9.67 0.01
N PRO A 90 -7.96 9.37 0.23
CA PRO A 90 -9.05 10.35 0.07
C PRO A 90 -8.96 11.58 0.97
N ASP A 91 -8.32 11.46 2.13
CA ASP A 91 -8.04 12.62 2.98
C ASP A 91 -7.11 13.65 2.32
N LYS A 92 -6.33 13.25 1.31
CA LYS A 92 -5.51 14.13 0.47
C LYS A 92 -6.20 14.49 -0.83
N HIS A 93 -6.57 13.51 -1.67
CA HIS A 93 -7.14 13.79 -3.00
C HIS A 93 -8.60 14.27 -2.97
N LYS A 94 -9.30 14.15 -1.83
CA LYS A 94 -10.68 14.63 -1.59
C LYS A 94 -11.75 14.08 -2.54
N VAL A 95 -11.49 12.96 -3.22
CA VAL A 95 -12.52 12.24 -3.98
C VAL A 95 -13.15 11.25 -3.01
N VAL A 96 -14.39 11.54 -2.59
CA VAL A 96 -15.08 10.76 -1.55
C VAL A 96 -16.21 9.88 -2.11
N ASP A 97 -16.62 10.13 -3.35
CA ASP A 97 -17.63 9.39 -4.11
C ASP A 97 -17.45 9.62 -5.62
N ASN A 98 -18.36 9.06 -6.44
CA ASN A 98 -18.32 9.16 -7.90
C ASN A 98 -18.75 10.54 -8.47
N SER A 99 -19.12 11.52 -7.63
CA SER A 99 -19.41 12.89 -8.10
C SER A 99 -18.15 13.70 -8.39
N PHE A 100 -17.02 13.34 -7.76
CA PHE A 100 -15.77 14.11 -7.74
C PHE A 100 -15.92 15.55 -7.21
N GLY A 101 -17.02 15.85 -6.50
CA GLY A 101 -17.25 17.17 -5.92
C GLY A 101 -16.18 17.53 -4.88
N GLY A 102 -15.64 18.75 -4.95
CA GLY A 102 -14.68 19.26 -3.96
C GLY A 102 -13.31 18.56 -3.95
N ASN A 103 -12.98 17.79 -4.99
CA ASN A 103 -11.71 17.07 -5.07
C ASN A 103 -10.49 18.01 -5.11
N ALA A 104 -9.30 17.44 -4.83
CA ALA A 104 -8.01 18.12 -4.85
C ALA A 104 -7.02 17.50 -5.87
N LEU A 105 -7.51 16.83 -6.92
CA LEU A 105 -6.69 16.07 -7.87
C LEU A 105 -5.61 16.92 -8.57
N GLY A 106 -5.85 18.22 -8.77
CA GLY A 106 -4.86 19.13 -9.34
C GLY A 106 -3.54 19.21 -8.55
N SER A 107 -3.58 18.94 -7.24
CA SER A 107 -2.39 18.88 -6.37
C SER A 107 -1.71 17.50 -6.39
N PHE A 108 -2.38 16.50 -6.94
CA PHE A 108 -1.94 15.11 -6.95
C PHE A 108 -2.09 14.51 -8.35
N PRO A 109 -1.28 14.93 -9.35
CA PRO A 109 -1.36 14.37 -10.70
C PRO A 109 -1.18 12.85 -10.70
N ASP A 110 -1.76 12.18 -11.69
CA ASP A 110 -1.63 10.73 -11.87
C ASP A 110 -0.17 10.31 -12.17
N TRP A 111 0.16 9.05 -11.90
CA TRP A 111 1.52 8.53 -12.05
C TRP A 111 2.02 8.53 -13.50
N VAL A 112 1.15 8.40 -14.50
CA VAL A 112 1.54 8.41 -15.93
C VAL A 112 1.95 9.83 -16.32
N SER A 113 1.15 10.83 -15.98
CA SER A 113 1.46 12.25 -16.19
C SER A 113 2.70 12.67 -15.42
N ARG A 114 2.89 12.18 -14.19
CA ARG A 114 4.12 12.42 -13.42
C ARG A 114 5.35 11.82 -14.11
N ALA A 115 5.24 10.60 -14.63
CA ALA A 115 6.33 9.96 -15.37
C ALA A 115 6.70 10.78 -16.61
N LYS A 116 5.70 11.21 -17.40
CA LYS A 116 5.89 12.06 -18.57
C LYS A 116 6.53 13.41 -18.22
N ALA A 117 6.07 14.07 -17.17
CA ALA A 117 6.61 15.35 -16.74
C ALA A 117 8.08 15.23 -16.28
N ALA A 118 8.40 14.18 -15.52
CA ALA A 118 9.77 13.94 -15.05
C ALA A 118 10.71 13.50 -16.18
N ARG A 119 10.19 12.78 -17.17
CA ARG A 119 10.95 12.26 -18.31
C ARG A 119 10.17 12.44 -19.61
N PRO A 120 10.24 13.62 -20.25
CA PRO A 120 9.45 13.94 -21.46
C PRO A 120 9.67 13.00 -22.65
N SER A 121 10.80 12.28 -22.66
CA SER A 121 11.12 11.30 -23.69
C SER A 121 10.33 10.00 -23.58
N LEU A 122 9.65 9.72 -22.47
CA LEU A 122 8.83 8.51 -22.32
C LEU A 122 7.64 8.55 -23.28
N ASP A 123 7.34 7.41 -23.88
CA ASP A 123 6.10 7.15 -24.59
C ASP A 123 5.04 6.66 -23.61
N THR A 124 4.02 7.48 -23.38
CA THR A 124 2.98 7.25 -22.37
C THR A 124 1.61 6.98 -22.97
N TYR A 125 0.88 6.03 -22.39
CA TYR A 125 -0.37 5.52 -22.92
C TYR A 125 -1.43 5.35 -21.84
N ALA A 126 -2.67 5.68 -22.17
CA ALA A 126 -3.83 5.30 -21.37
C ALA A 126 -5.02 4.87 -22.24
N ALA A 127 -5.70 3.79 -21.87
CA ALA A 127 -6.96 3.37 -22.49
C ALA A 127 -8.00 3.03 -21.42
N VAL A 128 -9.15 3.69 -21.48
CA VAL A 128 -10.24 3.56 -20.48
C VAL A 128 -11.60 3.66 -21.15
N ASP A 129 -12.62 3.01 -20.59
CA ASP A 129 -14.02 3.12 -21.00
C ASP A 129 -14.95 3.63 -19.88
N TRP A 130 -14.42 3.96 -18.70
CA TRP A 130 -15.11 4.83 -17.74
C TRP A 130 -14.57 6.26 -17.82
N LYS A 131 -15.36 7.16 -18.43
CA LYS A 131 -14.96 8.54 -18.74
C LYS A 131 -14.44 9.35 -17.55
N PRO A 132 -14.97 9.24 -16.32
CA PRO A 132 -14.45 10.00 -15.18
C PRO A 132 -12.94 9.78 -14.92
N ILE A 133 -12.37 8.61 -15.21
CA ILE A 133 -10.91 8.42 -15.13
C ILE A 133 -10.20 9.37 -16.10
N ALA A 134 -10.64 9.42 -17.35
CA ALA A 134 -10.06 10.28 -18.38
C ALA A 134 -10.33 11.77 -18.14
N ASP A 135 -11.54 12.13 -17.74
CA ASP A 135 -11.98 13.52 -17.68
C ASP A 135 -11.55 14.22 -16.39
N ARG A 136 -11.35 13.46 -15.29
CA ARG A 136 -11.10 14.01 -13.95
C ARG A 136 -9.72 13.69 -13.38
N ILE A 137 -9.14 12.53 -13.72
CA ILE A 137 -7.92 12.04 -13.06
C ILE A 137 -6.71 12.11 -13.99
N LEU A 138 -6.80 11.50 -15.17
CA LEU A 138 -5.68 11.41 -16.11
C LEU A 138 -5.34 12.77 -16.74
N GLY A 139 -4.08 13.16 -16.64
CA GLY A 139 -3.59 14.38 -17.25
C GLY A 139 -3.59 14.36 -18.78
N THR A 140 -3.69 15.55 -19.37
CA THR A 140 -3.73 15.75 -20.83
C THR A 140 -2.37 15.61 -21.51
N ALA A 141 -1.28 15.49 -20.75
CA ALA A 141 0.09 15.36 -21.26
C ALA A 141 0.47 13.92 -21.65
N ILE A 142 -0.39 12.93 -21.39
CA ILE A 142 -0.20 11.54 -21.82
C ILE A 142 -0.22 11.49 -23.35
N ASP A 143 0.78 10.86 -23.98
CA ASP A 143 1.01 10.93 -25.43
C ASP A 143 -0.12 10.32 -26.24
N THR A 144 -0.59 9.13 -25.83
CA THR A 144 -1.71 8.44 -26.48
C THR A 144 -2.80 8.15 -25.47
N ARG A 145 -4.03 8.59 -25.77
CA ARG A 145 -5.22 8.36 -24.94
C ARG A 145 -6.36 7.81 -25.79
N HIS A 146 -6.87 6.64 -25.41
CA HIS A 146 -8.13 6.12 -25.91
C HIS A 146 -9.17 6.22 -24.82
N VAL A 147 -10.26 6.95 -25.10
CA VAL A 147 -11.35 7.17 -24.16
C VAL A 147 -12.63 6.73 -24.84
N PHE A 148 -13.29 5.75 -24.24
CA PHE A 148 -14.58 5.24 -24.66
C PHE A 148 -15.65 5.56 -23.61
N ASP A 149 -16.93 5.43 -23.97
CA ASP A 149 -18.06 5.73 -23.10
C ASP A 149 -18.85 4.45 -22.79
N GLY A 150 -18.32 3.63 -21.88
CA GLY A 150 -18.95 2.36 -21.48
C GLY A 150 -20.36 2.52 -20.92
N ASP A 151 -20.64 3.65 -20.27
CA ASP A 151 -21.98 3.96 -19.74
C ASP A 151 -22.99 4.22 -20.85
N ALA A 152 -22.57 4.83 -21.97
CA ALA A 152 -23.44 5.11 -23.11
C ALA A 152 -23.51 3.95 -24.12
N ASP A 153 -22.36 3.33 -24.42
CA ASP A 153 -22.17 2.45 -25.58
C ASP A 153 -21.93 0.97 -25.20
N GLY A 154 -21.68 0.70 -23.91
CA GLY A 154 -21.51 -0.65 -23.34
C GLY A 154 -20.05 -1.11 -23.20
N TYR A 155 -19.73 -1.70 -22.03
CA TYR A 155 -18.37 -2.08 -21.64
C TYR A 155 -17.83 -3.34 -22.36
N VAL A 156 -18.64 -4.37 -22.67
CA VAL A 156 -18.16 -5.62 -23.31
C VAL A 156 -17.38 -5.35 -24.61
N GLY A 157 -17.90 -4.46 -25.46
CA GLY A 157 -17.29 -4.11 -26.74
C GLY A 157 -16.07 -3.21 -26.56
N HIS A 158 -16.12 -2.30 -25.60
CA HIS A 158 -15.02 -1.40 -25.30
C HIS A 158 -13.85 -2.11 -24.62
N ASP A 159 -14.07 -2.98 -23.64
CA ASP A 159 -13.02 -3.82 -23.06
C ASP A 159 -12.28 -4.62 -24.13
N ARG A 160 -12.99 -5.21 -25.10
CA ARG A 160 -12.37 -5.89 -26.24
C ARG A 160 -11.50 -4.94 -27.07
N THR A 161 -12.03 -3.77 -27.39
CA THR A 161 -11.36 -2.75 -28.21
C THR A 161 -10.11 -2.22 -27.50
N ILE A 162 -10.21 -1.93 -26.20
CA ILE A 162 -9.12 -1.53 -25.34
C ILE A 162 -8.04 -2.62 -25.31
N ALA A 163 -8.41 -3.89 -25.16
CA ALA A 163 -7.46 -5.00 -25.18
C ALA A 163 -6.72 -5.11 -26.52
N ASP A 164 -7.42 -4.93 -27.64
CA ASP A 164 -6.83 -4.99 -28.99
C ASP A 164 -5.87 -3.80 -29.25
N LEU A 165 -6.29 -2.58 -28.95
CA LEU A 165 -5.47 -1.37 -29.11
C LEU A 165 -4.25 -1.39 -28.18
N SER A 166 -4.45 -1.76 -26.92
CA SER A 166 -3.36 -1.83 -25.94
C SER A 166 -2.36 -2.92 -26.29
N ALA A 167 -2.81 -4.08 -26.79
CA ALA A 167 -1.91 -5.14 -27.24
C ALA A 167 -1.08 -4.70 -28.46
N ALA A 168 -1.65 -3.93 -29.39
CA ALA A 168 -0.90 -3.36 -30.51
C ALA A 168 0.15 -2.36 -30.02
N HIS A 169 -0.23 -1.40 -29.18
CA HIS A 169 0.69 -0.43 -28.59
C HIS A 169 1.84 -1.11 -27.82
N LEU A 170 1.50 -2.07 -26.94
CA LEU A 170 2.47 -2.81 -26.15
C LEU A 170 3.41 -3.69 -26.98
N ARG A 171 3.06 -4.07 -28.22
CA ARG A 171 3.92 -4.88 -29.07
C ARG A 171 4.77 -4.03 -30.01
N ASP A 172 4.16 -3.01 -30.59
CA ASP A 172 4.67 -2.33 -31.79
C ASP A 172 5.26 -0.93 -31.49
N ASP A 173 4.83 -0.28 -30.39
CA ASP A 173 5.29 1.06 -30.01
C ASP A 173 6.40 1.01 -28.94
N ARG A 174 6.84 2.18 -28.47
CA ARG A 174 7.82 2.25 -27.38
C ARG A 174 7.21 1.81 -26.06
N ALA A 175 5.97 2.19 -25.75
CA ALA A 175 5.20 1.71 -24.59
C ALA A 175 5.98 1.76 -23.27
N ASP A 176 6.51 2.92 -22.91
CA ASP A 176 7.34 3.06 -21.69
C ASP A 176 6.50 3.01 -20.41
N ALA A 177 5.32 3.64 -20.42
CA ALA A 177 4.39 3.66 -19.30
C ALA A 177 2.94 3.63 -19.78
N SER A 178 2.25 2.53 -19.51
CA SER A 178 0.89 2.27 -19.99
C SER A 178 -0.07 2.00 -18.84
N PHE A 179 -1.23 2.66 -18.86
CA PHE A 179 -2.38 2.35 -18.01
C PHE A 179 -3.54 1.82 -18.87
N VAL A 180 -4.08 0.65 -18.52
CA VAL A 180 -5.19 0.01 -19.23
C VAL A 180 -6.28 -0.30 -18.22
N TYR A 181 -7.51 0.10 -18.50
CA TYR A 181 -8.67 -0.13 -17.64
C TYR A 181 -9.69 -1.03 -18.34
N PHE A 182 -10.30 -1.92 -17.58
CA PHE A 182 -11.43 -2.74 -18.01
C PHE A 182 -12.59 -2.60 -17.01
N GLY A 183 -13.78 -2.21 -17.50
CA GLY A 183 -14.92 -1.87 -16.65
C GLY A 183 -16.01 -2.94 -16.55
N GLN A 184 -16.04 -3.95 -17.43
CA GLN A 184 -17.21 -4.85 -17.52
C GLN A 184 -17.42 -5.72 -16.27
N VAL A 185 -16.37 -6.01 -15.48
CA VAL A 185 -16.48 -6.85 -14.28
C VAL A 185 -17.37 -6.20 -13.22
N ASP A 186 -17.21 -4.90 -12.98
CA ASP A 186 -18.06 -4.12 -12.07
C ASP A 186 -19.53 -4.12 -12.52
N ILE A 187 -19.78 -3.89 -13.82
CA ILE A 187 -21.13 -3.95 -14.40
C ILE A 187 -21.78 -5.32 -14.19
N VAL A 188 -21.03 -6.42 -14.34
CA VAL A 188 -21.55 -7.76 -14.05
C VAL A 188 -21.77 -7.95 -12.55
N GLY A 189 -20.87 -7.43 -11.71
CA GLY A 189 -20.99 -7.43 -10.25
C GLY A 189 -22.27 -6.74 -9.78
N HIS A 190 -22.60 -5.58 -10.32
CA HIS A 190 -23.87 -4.89 -10.09
C HIS A 190 -25.08 -5.71 -10.52
N ASN A 191 -25.06 -6.26 -11.74
CA ASN A 191 -26.24 -6.90 -12.33
C ASN A 191 -26.53 -8.31 -11.79
N SER A 192 -25.51 -9.05 -11.34
CA SER A 192 -25.64 -10.46 -10.97
C SER A 192 -25.06 -10.81 -9.61
N GLY A 193 -24.34 -9.90 -8.96
CA GLY A 193 -23.64 -10.14 -7.72
C GLY A 193 -22.33 -10.91 -7.89
N ALA A 194 -21.36 -10.61 -7.01
CA ALA A 194 -20.03 -11.21 -7.03
C ALA A 194 -20.03 -12.72 -6.77
N ALA A 195 -21.06 -13.26 -6.12
CA ALA A 195 -21.20 -14.69 -5.87
C ALA A 195 -21.62 -15.48 -7.12
N SER A 196 -22.08 -14.82 -8.18
CA SER A 196 -22.68 -15.47 -9.35
C SER A 196 -21.67 -16.15 -10.29
N GLN A 197 -22.16 -17.12 -11.07
CA GLN A 197 -21.40 -17.72 -12.16
C GLN A 197 -21.14 -16.71 -13.29
N THR A 198 -22.06 -15.76 -13.53
CA THR A 198 -21.88 -14.70 -14.53
C THR A 198 -20.64 -13.86 -14.21
N TYR A 199 -20.46 -13.51 -12.94
CA TYR A 199 -19.26 -12.80 -12.47
C TYR A 199 -17.98 -13.61 -12.70
N LEU A 200 -17.98 -14.92 -12.39
CA LEU A 200 -16.83 -15.79 -12.68
C LEU A 200 -16.51 -15.92 -14.17
N ASN A 201 -17.54 -15.94 -15.03
CA ASN A 201 -17.37 -15.99 -16.48
C ASN A 201 -16.77 -14.68 -17.01
N GLU A 202 -17.12 -13.54 -16.43
CA GLU A 202 -16.54 -12.26 -16.83
C GLU A 202 -15.09 -12.12 -16.37
N ILE A 203 -14.75 -12.60 -15.16
CA ILE A 203 -13.33 -12.73 -14.75
C ILE A 203 -12.54 -13.55 -15.77
N ALA A 204 -13.10 -14.66 -16.27
CA ALA A 204 -12.44 -15.49 -17.28
C ALA A 204 -12.23 -14.74 -18.62
N ARG A 205 -13.17 -13.86 -19.01
CA ARG A 205 -13.03 -13.02 -20.20
C ARG A 205 -11.88 -12.02 -20.04
N ILE A 206 -11.87 -11.27 -18.94
CA ILE A 206 -10.84 -10.28 -18.65
C ILE A 206 -9.46 -10.95 -18.47
N ASP A 207 -9.39 -12.13 -17.85
CA ASP A 207 -8.16 -12.91 -17.77
C ASP A 207 -7.57 -13.20 -19.16
N GLY A 208 -8.42 -13.52 -20.14
CA GLY A 208 -8.00 -13.69 -21.53
C GLY A 208 -7.44 -12.41 -22.16
N TYR A 209 -7.98 -11.24 -21.82
CA TYR A 209 -7.42 -9.94 -22.25
C TYR A 209 -6.08 -9.65 -21.56
N ILE A 210 -5.96 -9.91 -20.26
CA ILE A 210 -4.69 -9.81 -19.53
C ILE A 210 -3.63 -10.71 -20.18
N GLY A 211 -3.99 -11.96 -20.50
CA GLY A 211 -3.13 -12.89 -21.23
C GLY A 211 -2.66 -12.34 -22.58
N ARG A 212 -3.54 -11.67 -23.32
CA ARG A 212 -3.20 -11.00 -24.59
C ARG A 212 -2.20 -9.86 -24.39
N LEU A 213 -2.39 -9.01 -23.37
CA LEU A 213 -1.46 -7.92 -23.06
C LEU A 213 -0.07 -8.45 -22.65
N VAL A 214 -0.02 -9.47 -21.79
CA VAL A 214 1.23 -10.12 -21.40
C VAL A 214 1.93 -10.78 -22.60
N ALA A 215 1.17 -11.42 -23.49
CA ALA A 215 1.72 -12.00 -24.72
C ALA A 215 2.29 -10.92 -25.65
N ALA A 216 1.61 -9.77 -25.78
CA ALA A 216 2.09 -8.64 -26.57
C ALA A 216 3.44 -8.11 -26.05
N VAL A 217 3.57 -7.93 -24.72
CA VAL A 217 4.83 -7.56 -24.07
C VAL A 217 5.94 -8.56 -24.39
N ASN A 218 5.66 -9.86 -24.31
CA ASN A 218 6.67 -10.91 -24.57
C ASN A 218 7.03 -11.05 -26.06
N ALA A 219 6.15 -10.64 -26.97
CA ALA A 219 6.38 -10.69 -28.42
C ALA A 219 7.18 -9.50 -28.97
N ARG A 220 7.52 -8.51 -28.14
CA ARG A 220 8.25 -7.31 -28.56
C ARG A 220 9.62 -7.67 -29.15
N PRO A 221 10.00 -7.13 -30.31
CA PRO A 221 11.35 -7.30 -30.87
C PRO A 221 12.46 -6.82 -29.93
N THR A 222 12.17 -5.83 -29.10
CA THR A 222 13.10 -5.24 -28.12
C THR A 222 13.03 -5.89 -26.74
N ARG A 223 12.22 -6.93 -26.52
CA ARG A 223 11.95 -7.52 -25.19
C ARG A 223 13.19 -7.85 -24.37
N ALA A 224 14.27 -8.32 -25.02
CA ALA A 224 15.53 -8.69 -24.38
C ALA A 224 16.35 -7.49 -23.84
N GLN A 225 16.01 -6.27 -24.27
CA GLN A 225 16.65 -5.01 -23.85
C GLN A 225 15.78 -4.24 -22.84
N GLU A 226 14.67 -4.84 -22.40
CA GLU A 226 13.65 -4.21 -21.58
C GLU A 226 13.52 -4.94 -20.24
N SER A 227 13.14 -4.17 -19.21
CA SER A 227 12.77 -4.68 -17.89
C SER A 227 11.34 -4.28 -17.60
N TRP A 228 10.42 -5.25 -17.59
CA TRP A 228 8.99 -5.00 -17.43
C TRP A 228 8.52 -5.15 -15.98
N ARG A 229 7.59 -4.28 -15.58
CA ARG A 229 6.68 -4.47 -14.44
C ARG A 229 5.26 -4.49 -14.97
N ILE A 230 4.54 -5.56 -14.67
CA ILE A 230 3.12 -5.69 -15.01
C ILE A 230 2.35 -5.78 -13.70
N ILE A 231 1.47 -4.80 -13.47
CA ILE A 231 0.68 -4.65 -12.26
C ILE A 231 -0.80 -4.85 -12.63
N VAL A 232 -1.51 -5.73 -11.91
CA VAL A 232 -2.98 -5.84 -11.98
C VAL A 232 -3.56 -5.46 -10.62
N THR A 233 -4.60 -4.64 -10.61
CA THR A 233 -5.25 -4.17 -9.39
C THR A 233 -6.76 -3.94 -9.61
N THR A 234 -7.46 -3.64 -8.51
CA THR A 234 -8.87 -3.27 -8.48
C THR A 234 -9.02 -2.07 -7.55
N ASP A 235 -9.98 -1.22 -7.85
CA ASP A 235 -10.33 0.02 -7.16
C ASP A 235 -11.26 -0.19 -5.96
N HIS A 236 -12.11 -1.22 -6.01
CA HIS A 236 -12.93 -1.74 -4.90
C HIS A 236 -13.33 -3.20 -5.14
N GLY A 237 -14.11 -3.76 -4.21
CA GLY A 237 -14.80 -5.04 -4.37
C GLY A 237 -16.32 -4.87 -4.49
N HIS A 238 -17.05 -5.95 -4.23
CA HIS A 238 -18.51 -6.03 -4.35
C HIS A 238 -19.12 -6.88 -3.24
N THR A 239 -20.38 -6.64 -2.89
CA THR A 239 -21.11 -7.60 -2.07
C THR A 239 -21.43 -8.89 -2.85
N PRO A 240 -21.67 -10.03 -2.17
CA PRO A 240 -22.09 -11.27 -2.83
C PRO A 240 -23.33 -11.12 -3.71
N GLY A 241 -24.28 -10.28 -3.31
CA GLY A 241 -25.55 -10.03 -4.02
C GLY A 241 -25.50 -8.90 -5.05
N GLY A 242 -24.39 -8.16 -5.13
CA GLY A 242 -24.20 -7.03 -6.04
C GLY A 242 -24.24 -5.67 -5.34
N GLY A 243 -23.65 -4.68 -5.99
CA GLY A 243 -23.42 -3.36 -5.39
C GLY A 243 -22.16 -3.29 -4.52
N HIS A 244 -21.80 -2.07 -4.15
CA HIS A 244 -20.64 -1.70 -3.35
C HIS A 244 -20.84 -0.28 -2.78
N GLY A 245 -19.82 0.32 -2.15
CA GLY A 245 -19.87 1.65 -1.53
C GLY A 245 -20.01 1.62 -0.01
N GLY A 246 -20.30 0.45 0.57
CA GLY A 246 -20.39 0.21 1.99
C GLY A 246 -19.07 -0.18 2.65
N ASN A 247 -19.19 -0.92 3.75
CA ASN A 247 -18.12 -1.22 4.69
C ASN A 247 -17.94 -2.74 4.94
N SER A 248 -18.51 -3.59 4.07
CA SER A 248 -18.26 -5.02 4.19
C SER A 248 -16.81 -5.38 3.79
N PRO A 249 -16.23 -6.46 4.33
CA PRO A 249 -14.93 -6.95 3.90
C PRO A 249 -14.83 -7.16 2.39
N ASP A 250 -15.88 -7.68 1.75
CA ASP A 250 -15.87 -7.92 0.31
C ASP A 250 -15.78 -6.59 -0.46
N GLU A 251 -16.57 -5.58 -0.10
CA GLU A 251 -16.51 -4.24 -0.74
C GLU A 251 -15.15 -3.55 -0.57
N ARG A 252 -14.52 -3.74 0.60
CA ARG A 252 -13.23 -3.11 0.92
C ARG A 252 -12.02 -3.85 0.36
N THR A 253 -12.15 -5.12 0.02
CA THR A 253 -11.00 -5.94 -0.37
C THR A 253 -10.42 -5.49 -1.70
N THR A 254 -9.13 -5.19 -1.70
CA THR A 254 -8.33 -4.81 -2.87
C THR A 254 -7.05 -5.62 -2.93
N PHE A 255 -6.34 -5.52 -4.05
CA PHE A 255 -5.09 -6.22 -4.23
C PHE A 255 -4.15 -5.52 -5.21
N VAL A 256 -2.87 -5.88 -5.14
CA VAL A 256 -1.87 -5.56 -6.15
C VAL A 256 -1.18 -6.87 -6.53
N LEU A 257 -1.41 -7.34 -7.76
CA LEU A 257 -0.62 -8.41 -8.37
C LEU A 257 0.49 -7.78 -9.17
N LEU A 258 1.75 -8.06 -8.82
CA LEU A 258 2.91 -7.54 -9.53
C LEU A 258 3.76 -8.68 -10.05
N THR A 259 4.06 -8.68 -11.35
CA THR A 259 4.96 -9.62 -12.02
C THR A 259 5.92 -8.89 -12.96
N GLY A 260 6.88 -9.62 -13.54
CA GLY A 260 7.85 -9.11 -14.50
C GLY A 260 9.30 -9.37 -14.10
N ASP A 261 10.23 -8.72 -14.79
CA ASP A 261 11.66 -9.07 -14.76
C ASP A 261 12.33 -8.82 -13.40
N GLY A 262 12.74 -9.88 -12.70
CA GLY A 262 13.35 -9.76 -11.37
C GLY A 262 12.34 -9.55 -10.24
N ILE A 263 11.03 -9.73 -10.49
CA ILE A 263 10.06 -9.93 -9.42
C ILE A 263 10.09 -11.39 -8.98
N THR A 264 10.24 -11.60 -7.68
CA THR A 264 10.16 -12.92 -7.05
C THR A 264 8.84 -13.09 -6.35
N ARG A 265 8.37 -14.34 -6.24
CA ARG A 265 7.15 -14.68 -5.53
C ARG A 265 7.14 -14.16 -4.09
N ALA A 266 6.12 -13.41 -3.70
CA ALA A 266 5.88 -13.02 -2.31
C ALA A 266 4.39 -12.69 -2.07
N ALA A 267 3.95 -12.72 -0.82
CA ALA A 267 2.60 -12.31 -0.42
C ALA A 267 2.67 -11.32 0.76
N PRO A 268 3.17 -10.10 0.53
CA PRO A 268 3.36 -9.12 1.60
C PRO A 268 2.02 -8.64 2.18
N LYS A 269 1.90 -8.67 3.51
CA LYS A 269 0.74 -8.12 4.25
C LYS A 269 0.71 -6.59 4.33
N THR A 270 1.77 -5.92 3.88
CA THR A 270 1.93 -4.46 3.99
C THR A 270 1.58 -3.69 2.73
N THR A 271 1.16 -4.39 1.67
CA THR A 271 0.74 -3.75 0.42
C THR A 271 -0.51 -2.90 0.66
N ARG A 272 -0.61 -1.78 -0.05
CA ARG A 272 -1.78 -0.91 -0.09
C ARG A 272 -2.05 -0.43 -1.50
N LEU A 273 -3.28 -0.01 -1.78
CA LEU A 273 -3.69 0.44 -3.10
C LEU A 273 -2.86 1.63 -3.64
N VAL A 274 -2.48 2.55 -2.74
CA VAL A 274 -1.58 3.69 -3.05
C VAL A 274 -0.20 3.27 -3.55
N ASP A 275 0.22 2.02 -3.34
CA ASP A 275 1.54 1.53 -3.73
C ASP A 275 1.66 1.34 -5.25
N VAL A 276 0.55 1.29 -6.00
CA VAL A 276 0.57 1.11 -7.46
C VAL A 276 1.35 2.24 -8.14
N ALA A 277 0.98 3.50 -7.86
CA ALA A 277 1.67 4.68 -8.39
C ALA A 277 3.16 4.71 -8.00
N ALA A 278 3.46 4.43 -6.72
CA ALA A 278 4.84 4.45 -6.22
C ALA A 278 5.70 3.34 -6.87
N THR A 279 5.11 2.15 -7.09
CA THR A 279 5.78 1.03 -7.76
C THR A 279 6.09 1.36 -9.22
N ALA A 280 5.12 1.93 -9.94
CA ALA A 280 5.29 2.32 -11.32
C ALA A 280 6.39 3.39 -11.49
N LEU A 281 6.31 4.47 -10.71
CA LEU A 281 7.27 5.58 -10.78
C LEU A 281 8.69 5.12 -10.42
N ALA A 282 8.85 4.34 -9.34
CA ALA A 282 10.16 3.86 -8.91
C ALA A 282 10.84 3.00 -9.99
N HIS A 283 10.09 2.13 -10.68
CA HIS A 283 10.65 1.31 -11.76
C HIS A 283 11.12 2.14 -12.95
N LEU A 284 10.42 3.23 -13.26
CA LEU A 284 10.79 4.17 -14.33
C LEU A 284 11.95 5.11 -13.94
N GLY A 285 12.49 4.98 -12.73
CA GLY A 285 13.53 5.85 -12.20
C GLY A 285 13.02 7.26 -11.86
N VAL A 286 11.71 7.40 -11.60
CA VAL A 286 11.08 8.67 -11.23
C VAL A 286 10.87 8.69 -9.72
N ALA A 287 11.37 9.73 -9.06
CA ALA A 287 11.21 9.89 -7.62
C ALA A 287 9.73 10.08 -7.26
N ALA A 288 9.28 9.40 -6.20
CA ALA A 288 7.96 9.64 -5.63
C ALA A 288 7.88 11.08 -5.08
N PRO A 289 6.73 11.76 -5.19
CA PRO A 289 6.55 13.06 -4.56
C PRO A 289 6.61 12.92 -3.04
N SER A 290 7.06 13.97 -2.35
CA SER A 290 7.10 14.00 -0.87
C SER A 290 5.72 13.85 -0.23
N THR A 291 4.65 14.07 -0.99
CA THR A 291 3.26 13.93 -0.56
C THR A 291 2.69 12.53 -0.77
N ALA A 292 3.42 11.60 -1.39
CA ALA A 292 2.95 10.22 -1.62
C ALA A 292 2.64 9.49 -0.31
N ASP A 293 1.58 8.69 -0.30
CA ASP A 293 1.31 7.71 0.78
C ASP A 293 1.81 6.31 0.41
N GLY A 294 1.98 6.05 -0.89
CA GLY A 294 2.47 4.78 -1.42
C GLY A 294 3.98 4.59 -1.31
N ARG A 295 4.39 3.33 -1.25
CA ARG A 295 5.78 2.89 -1.44
C ARG A 295 5.84 1.78 -2.48
N PRO A 296 6.98 1.53 -3.13
CA PRO A 296 7.09 0.41 -4.07
C PRO A 296 6.67 -0.92 -3.41
N ALA A 297 5.85 -1.71 -4.09
CA ALA A 297 5.32 -2.99 -3.59
C ALA A 297 6.41 -4.04 -3.34
N THR A 298 7.62 -3.82 -3.86
CA THR A 298 8.81 -4.64 -3.62
C THR A 298 9.51 -4.33 -2.30
N VAL A 299 9.13 -3.26 -1.59
CA VAL A 299 9.71 -2.91 -0.29
C VAL A 299 9.27 -3.92 0.76
N VAL A 300 10.25 -4.59 1.36
CA VAL A 300 10.03 -5.48 2.50
C VAL A 300 9.90 -4.66 3.77
N SER A 301 8.90 -4.98 4.60
CA SER A 301 8.70 -4.30 5.87
C SER A 301 9.85 -4.58 6.85
N SER A 302 10.25 -3.55 7.58
CA SER A 302 11.15 -3.66 8.73
C SER A 302 10.42 -3.40 10.05
N ASP A 303 9.09 -3.30 10.03
CA ASP A 303 8.31 -3.07 11.25
C ASP A 303 8.40 -4.31 12.16
N PRO A 304 8.84 -4.18 13.43
CA PRO A 304 8.85 -5.29 14.36
C PRO A 304 7.47 -5.91 14.60
N PHE A 305 6.37 -5.16 14.49
CA PHE A 305 5.02 -5.70 14.61
C PHE A 305 4.73 -6.75 13.54
N ASP A 306 5.33 -6.63 12.36
CA ASP A 306 5.13 -7.61 11.30
C ASP A 306 5.76 -8.98 11.58
N THR A 307 6.60 -9.11 12.62
CA THR A 307 7.32 -10.35 12.96
C THR A 307 6.50 -11.34 13.80
N VAL A 308 5.36 -10.91 14.35
CA VAL A 308 4.52 -11.79 15.20
C VAL A 308 3.54 -12.62 14.36
N ALA A 309 3.21 -13.81 14.86
CA ALA A 309 2.14 -14.63 14.32
C ALA A 309 0.78 -14.19 14.91
N LEU A 310 -0.22 -14.08 14.04
CA LEU A 310 -1.60 -13.73 14.40
C LEU A 310 -2.46 -15.00 14.45
N GLY A 311 -3.36 -15.07 15.43
CA GLY A 311 -4.34 -16.13 15.60
C GLY A 311 -5.79 -15.66 15.36
N PRO A 312 -6.77 -16.57 15.52
CA PRO A 312 -8.19 -16.25 15.43
C PRO A 312 -8.67 -15.51 16.69
N ALA A 313 -9.92 -15.05 16.65
CA ALA A 313 -10.62 -14.52 17.83
C ALA A 313 -10.72 -15.56 18.95
N VAL A 314 -10.77 -15.06 20.17
CA VAL A 314 -11.03 -15.80 21.41
C VAL A 314 -12.40 -15.43 21.95
N ASP A 315 -12.63 -14.13 22.21
CA ASP A 315 -13.89 -13.63 22.76
C ASP A 315 -14.71 -12.86 21.70
N GLU A 316 -14.06 -12.24 20.72
CA GLU A 316 -14.72 -11.48 19.66
C GLU A 316 -15.56 -12.35 18.72
N ALA A 317 -16.69 -11.80 18.26
CA ALA A 317 -17.57 -12.47 17.29
C ALA A 317 -17.09 -12.29 15.83
N VAL A 318 -15.79 -12.50 15.59
CA VAL A 318 -15.15 -12.39 14.28
C VAL A 318 -15.05 -13.75 13.62
N ASP A 319 -15.31 -13.82 12.31
CA ASP A 319 -15.18 -15.06 11.53
C ASP A 319 -13.77 -15.67 11.70
N ALA A 320 -13.70 -16.96 12.05
CA ALA A 320 -12.44 -17.63 12.37
C ALA A 320 -11.45 -17.71 11.19
N SER A 321 -11.90 -17.49 9.94
CA SER A 321 -11.03 -17.37 8.78
C SER A 321 -10.25 -16.04 8.73
N ILE A 322 -10.72 -15.02 9.45
CA ILE A 322 -10.03 -13.75 9.65
C ILE A 322 -9.03 -13.94 10.80
N LEU A 323 -7.88 -14.56 10.48
CA LEU A 323 -6.74 -14.56 11.40
C LEU A 323 -6.19 -13.14 11.52
N GLY A 324 -6.02 -12.65 12.74
CA GLY A 324 -5.58 -11.28 12.85
C GLY A 324 -5.33 -10.71 14.23
N TRP A 325 -5.22 -11.52 15.29
CA TRP A 325 -4.90 -10.97 16.60
C TRP A 325 -3.83 -11.76 17.37
N THR A 326 -3.03 -11.09 18.21
CA THR A 326 -2.17 -11.74 19.21
C THR A 326 -1.88 -10.85 20.42
N ALA A 327 -1.79 -11.48 21.61
CA ALA A 327 -1.29 -10.85 22.82
C ALA A 327 0.26 -10.80 22.88
N ALA A 328 0.94 -11.58 22.02
CA ALA A 328 2.39 -11.62 21.94
C ALA A 328 2.94 -10.30 21.39
N LEU A 329 4.12 -9.91 21.89
CA LEU A 329 4.81 -8.70 21.44
C LEU A 329 6.13 -9.08 20.76
N PRO A 330 6.64 -8.23 19.85
CA PRO A 330 7.94 -8.47 19.24
C PRO A 330 9.05 -8.42 20.28
N SER A 331 10.22 -8.97 19.92
CA SER A 331 11.38 -8.99 20.81
C SER A 331 11.69 -7.62 21.43
N GLY A 332 11.81 -7.59 22.76
CA GLY A 332 12.13 -6.40 23.56
C GLY A 332 10.98 -5.41 23.79
N TRP A 333 9.83 -5.58 23.12
CA TRP A 333 8.62 -4.82 23.43
C TRP A 333 7.94 -5.37 24.67
N THR A 334 7.36 -4.50 25.48
CA THR A 334 6.65 -4.91 26.71
C THR A 334 5.34 -4.14 26.86
N ARG A 335 4.35 -4.77 27.50
CA ARG A 335 3.08 -4.13 27.87
C ARG A 335 2.98 -4.02 29.38
N GLU A 336 2.62 -2.84 29.86
CA GLU A 336 2.23 -2.57 31.23
C GLU A 336 0.70 -2.41 31.25
N ASN A 337 -0.03 -3.31 31.90
CA ASN A 337 -1.50 -3.31 31.98
C ASN A 337 -2.02 -3.84 33.33
N THR A 338 -1.17 -3.85 34.36
CA THR A 338 -1.50 -4.42 35.69
C THR A 338 -2.58 -3.63 36.45
N ALA A 339 -2.88 -2.41 36.01
CA ALA A 339 -3.99 -1.61 36.54
C ALA A 339 -5.36 -2.06 36.01
N MET A 340 -5.40 -2.96 35.04
CA MET A 340 -6.62 -3.45 34.41
C MET A 340 -7.02 -4.83 34.94
N SER A 341 -8.31 -5.16 34.86
CA SER A 341 -8.85 -6.49 35.16
C SER A 341 -10.07 -6.79 34.28
N GLY A 342 -10.23 -8.06 33.86
CA GLY A 342 -11.35 -8.48 33.00
C GLY A 342 -11.21 -8.03 31.55
N GLY A 343 -12.32 -8.07 30.82
CA GLY A 343 -12.45 -7.55 29.46
C GLY A 343 -12.22 -8.58 28.37
N MET A 344 -12.57 -8.22 27.14
CA MET A 344 -12.32 -9.04 25.94
C MET A 344 -10.85 -9.40 25.86
N THR A 345 -10.54 -10.69 25.73
CA THR A 345 -9.17 -11.22 25.74
C THR A 345 -8.28 -10.51 24.71
N GLU A 346 -8.85 -10.17 23.57
CA GLU A 346 -8.23 -9.47 22.46
C GLU A 346 -7.77 -8.06 22.84
N TRP A 347 -8.43 -7.42 23.79
CA TRP A 347 -8.24 -6.01 24.10
C TRP A 347 -7.80 -5.77 25.54
N ARG A 348 -7.20 -6.79 26.20
CA ARG A 348 -6.61 -6.66 27.56
C ARG A 348 -5.32 -5.85 27.56
N GLY A 349 -5.43 -4.57 27.26
CA GLY A 349 -4.34 -3.62 27.04
C GLY A 349 -3.96 -3.51 25.57
N TRP A 350 -2.71 -3.14 25.28
CA TRP A 350 -2.21 -3.09 23.91
C TRP A 350 -2.07 -4.48 23.28
N SER A 351 -2.59 -4.61 22.07
CA SER A 351 -2.60 -5.84 21.31
C SER A 351 -2.08 -5.62 19.90
N LEU A 352 -1.52 -6.67 19.29
CA LEU A 352 -1.14 -6.63 17.89
C LEU A 352 -2.24 -7.27 17.05
N THR A 353 -2.66 -6.57 16.01
CA THR A 353 -3.81 -6.96 15.19
C THR A 353 -3.63 -6.62 13.71
N SER A 354 -4.38 -7.26 12.83
CA SER A 354 -4.51 -6.86 11.42
C SER A 354 -5.66 -5.86 11.27
N ASP A 355 -5.60 -5.03 10.22
CA ASP A 355 -6.72 -4.14 9.84
C ASP A 355 -8.03 -4.91 9.67
N ALA A 356 -7.98 -6.09 9.03
CA ALA A 356 -9.16 -6.91 8.80
C ALA A 356 -9.82 -7.39 10.09
N PHE A 357 -9.03 -7.86 11.07
CA PHE A 357 -9.57 -8.31 12.34
C PHE A 357 -10.09 -7.15 13.18
N TRP A 358 -9.31 -6.08 13.29
CA TRP A 358 -9.71 -4.91 14.08
C TRP A 358 -10.96 -4.25 13.53
N SER A 359 -11.04 -4.06 12.21
CA SER A 359 -12.26 -3.58 11.56
C SER A 359 -13.45 -4.51 11.80
N ALA A 360 -13.23 -5.83 11.83
CA ALA A 360 -14.31 -6.81 11.99
C ALA A 360 -14.83 -6.93 13.42
N ALA A 361 -14.03 -6.57 14.44
CA ALA A 361 -14.48 -6.52 15.84
C ALA A 361 -15.71 -5.60 15.97
N GLN A 362 -15.59 -4.38 15.43
CA GLN A 362 -16.74 -3.49 15.30
C GLN A 362 -16.61 -2.52 14.13
N ARG A 363 -17.47 -2.73 13.13
CA ARG A 363 -17.50 -1.96 11.87
C ARG A 363 -18.26 -0.65 11.99
N GLY A 364 -17.85 0.34 11.19
CA GLY A 364 -18.57 1.61 11.03
C GLY A 364 -18.25 2.64 12.10
N GLN A 365 -17.23 2.37 12.91
CA GLN A 365 -16.74 3.23 13.99
C GLN A 365 -15.34 3.80 13.68
N GLY A 366 -14.98 3.85 12.39
CA GLY A 366 -13.79 4.56 11.91
C GLY A 366 -12.48 3.80 12.00
N ARG A 367 -12.48 2.54 12.45
CA ARG A 367 -11.29 1.65 12.45
C ARG A 367 -10.73 1.49 11.03
N GLU A 368 -11.64 1.46 10.08
CA GLU A 368 -11.41 1.30 8.64
C GLU A 368 -10.72 2.50 8.02
N THR A 369 -10.70 3.65 8.71
CA THR A 369 -10.05 4.84 8.19
C THR A 369 -8.54 4.81 8.38
N PHE A 370 -7.97 3.90 9.19
CA PHE A 370 -6.52 3.82 9.47
C PHE A 370 -5.71 3.20 8.31
N VAL A 371 -5.90 3.73 7.11
CA VAL A 371 -5.34 3.23 5.84
C VAL A 371 -3.82 3.31 5.74
N ARG A 372 -3.18 4.13 6.60
CA ARG A 372 -1.72 4.26 6.66
C ARG A 372 -1.04 3.21 7.56
N GLY A 373 -1.79 2.57 8.46
CA GLY A 373 -1.33 1.37 9.15
C GLY A 373 -1.20 0.21 8.17
N ARG A 374 -0.13 -0.57 8.25
CA ARG A 374 0.24 -1.61 7.29
C ARG A 374 0.57 -2.92 8.00
N GLY A 375 0.17 -4.05 7.41
CA GLY A 375 0.49 -5.36 7.98
C GLY A 375 -0.14 -5.56 9.36
N THR A 376 0.71 -5.72 10.37
CA THR A 376 0.30 -5.84 11.77
C THR A 376 0.48 -4.51 12.49
N ILE A 377 -0.59 -4.02 13.11
CA ILE A 377 -0.62 -2.76 13.85
C ILE A 377 -0.78 -3.02 15.35
N ALA A 378 -0.34 -2.08 16.19
CA ALA A 378 -0.62 -2.10 17.61
C ALA A 378 -1.88 -1.29 17.92
N VAL A 379 -2.80 -1.85 18.71
CA VAL A 379 -4.06 -1.21 19.07
C VAL A 379 -4.30 -1.37 20.57
N ALA A 380 -4.66 -0.26 21.22
CA ALA A 380 -5.36 -0.26 22.49
C ALA A 380 -6.80 0.17 22.23
N ASP A 381 -7.76 -0.75 22.38
CA ASP A 381 -9.18 -0.52 22.10
C ASP A 381 -9.96 -0.62 23.42
N CYS A 382 -10.25 0.53 24.04
CA CYS A 382 -10.95 0.53 25.33
C CYS A 382 -12.47 0.39 25.18
N ASP A 383 -13.00 0.66 24.00
CA ASP A 383 -14.39 0.42 23.60
C ASP A 383 -14.66 -1.10 23.64
N GLU A 384 -14.02 -1.85 22.74
CA GLU A 384 -14.21 -3.29 22.63
C GLU A 384 -13.77 -4.05 23.90
N TRP A 385 -12.74 -3.57 24.62
CA TRP A 385 -12.35 -4.17 25.90
C TRP A 385 -13.51 -4.20 26.92
N ALA A 386 -14.33 -3.16 26.94
CA ALA A 386 -15.40 -2.96 27.91
C ALA A 386 -16.70 -3.70 27.58
N ASP A 387 -16.80 -4.35 26.41
CA ASP A 387 -17.96 -5.13 25.97
C ASP A 387 -18.19 -6.41 26.78
N ARG A 388 -17.19 -6.82 27.56
CA ARG A 388 -17.37 -7.84 28.61
C ARG A 388 -17.84 -7.19 29.90
N SER A 389 -18.87 -7.78 30.50
CA SER A 389 -19.47 -7.32 31.75
C SER A 389 -18.51 -7.23 32.94
N ASP A 390 -17.42 -7.99 32.93
CA ASP A 390 -16.38 -7.95 33.96
C ASP A 390 -15.36 -6.81 33.78
N ALA A 391 -15.43 -6.06 32.68
CA ALA A 391 -14.67 -4.84 32.41
C ALA A 391 -15.54 -3.58 32.30
N THR A 392 -16.83 -3.71 32.00
CA THR A 392 -17.74 -2.56 31.85
C THR A 392 -17.65 -1.58 33.03
N GLY A 393 -17.39 -0.30 32.73
CA GLY A 393 -17.27 0.77 33.72
C GLY A 393 -15.95 0.81 34.50
N LYS A 394 -15.02 -0.14 34.27
CA LYS A 394 -13.67 -0.09 34.82
C LYS A 394 -12.76 0.77 33.95
N THR A 395 -11.63 1.20 34.52
CA THR A 395 -10.62 1.96 33.80
C THR A 395 -9.75 1.04 32.95
N PHE A 396 -9.67 1.34 31.65
CA PHE A 396 -8.61 0.88 30.78
C PHE A 396 -7.37 1.73 31.04
N ASP A 397 -6.24 1.10 31.37
CA ASP A 397 -4.95 1.78 31.55
C ASP A 397 -3.82 0.85 31.11
N SER A 398 -3.34 1.04 29.88
CA SER A 398 -2.28 0.23 29.32
C SER A 398 -1.23 1.06 28.60
N THR A 399 0.03 0.68 28.80
CA THR A 399 1.18 1.26 28.10
C THR A 399 1.92 0.20 27.31
N LEU A 400 2.11 0.43 26.00
CA LEU A 400 3.04 -0.32 25.17
C LEU A 400 4.41 0.37 25.17
N TRP A 401 5.47 -0.37 25.45
CA TRP A 401 6.83 0.16 25.53
C TRP A 401 7.74 -0.45 24.47
N THR A 402 8.48 0.40 23.76
CA THR A 402 9.55 -0.01 22.84
C THR A 402 10.71 -0.67 23.60
N PRO A 403 11.60 -1.42 22.91
CA PRO A 403 12.91 -1.76 23.44
C PRO A 403 13.72 -0.49 23.75
N ALA A 404 14.69 -0.60 24.68
CA ALA A 404 15.62 0.49 24.95
C ALA A 404 16.49 0.79 23.72
N ARG A 405 16.61 2.06 23.36
CA ARG A 405 17.50 2.57 22.31
C ARG A 405 18.60 3.40 22.95
N THR A 406 19.84 3.19 22.52
CA THR A 406 20.97 4.04 22.94
C THR A 406 20.76 5.44 22.39
N VAL A 407 21.06 6.46 23.19
CA VAL A 407 21.01 7.87 22.79
C VAL A 407 22.36 8.52 23.05
N SER A 408 22.81 9.33 22.11
CA SER A 408 24.11 10.02 22.17
C SER A 408 24.04 11.48 21.71
N GLY A 409 22.90 11.90 21.13
CA GLY A 409 22.63 13.28 20.73
C GLY A 409 21.92 14.09 21.82
N THR A 410 21.64 15.36 21.52
CA THR A 410 20.90 16.28 22.39
C THR A 410 19.38 16.16 22.26
N ALA A 411 18.90 15.46 21.23
CA ALA A 411 17.49 15.24 20.97
C ALA A 411 17.26 13.83 20.40
N VAL A 412 16.07 13.31 20.64
CA VAL A 412 15.53 12.10 20.01
C VAL A 412 14.27 12.48 19.25
N LYS A 413 14.13 11.96 18.04
CA LYS A 413 12.90 12.03 17.26
C LYS A 413 12.17 10.71 17.32
N VAL A 414 10.88 10.78 17.64
CA VAL A 414 9.96 9.65 17.61
C VAL A 414 9.00 9.89 16.45
N THR A 415 9.12 9.09 15.41
CA THR A 415 8.18 9.09 14.29
C THR A 415 7.28 7.87 14.42
N MET A 416 5.98 8.05 14.22
CA MET A 416 4.98 6.97 14.27
C MET A 416 3.87 7.26 13.27
N THR A 417 3.28 6.20 12.73
CA THR A 417 1.97 6.27 12.07
C THR A 417 0.92 5.91 13.09
N HIS A 418 -0.07 6.76 13.33
CA HIS A 418 -1.05 6.52 14.39
C HIS A 418 -2.44 7.06 14.05
N TRP A 419 -3.42 6.57 14.81
CA TRP A 419 -4.79 7.04 14.80
C TRP A 419 -5.35 6.92 16.23
N TYR A 420 -5.35 8.04 16.94
CA TYR A 420 -6.03 8.21 18.22
C TYR A 420 -7.38 8.89 17.98
N ARG A 421 -8.45 8.18 18.37
CA ARG A 421 -9.83 8.69 18.37
C ARG A 421 -10.25 8.92 19.81
N HIS A 422 -10.92 10.04 20.07
CA HIS A 422 -11.10 10.59 21.41
C HIS A 422 -12.58 10.69 21.79
N GLU A 423 -12.89 10.34 23.03
CA GLU A 423 -14.16 10.66 23.67
C GLU A 423 -13.96 10.92 25.18
N GLY A 424 -14.68 11.92 25.69
CA GLY A 424 -14.78 12.22 27.12
C GLY A 424 -13.42 12.39 27.83
N ASP A 425 -13.22 11.60 28.88
CA ASP A 425 -12.01 11.67 29.71
C ASP A 425 -10.88 10.75 29.22
N GLN A 426 -11.04 10.07 28.08
CA GLN A 426 -9.98 9.28 27.47
C GLN A 426 -8.75 10.16 27.22
N ARG A 427 -7.56 9.64 27.51
CA ARG A 427 -6.29 10.32 27.24
C ARG A 427 -5.26 9.36 26.66
N GLY A 428 -4.65 9.78 25.55
CA GLY A 428 -3.45 9.14 25.00
C GLY A 428 -2.20 9.88 25.45
N TYR A 429 -1.12 9.16 25.76
CA TYR A 429 0.17 9.76 26.10
C TYR A 429 1.31 9.09 25.33
N LEU A 430 2.13 9.90 24.67
CA LEU A 430 3.48 9.50 24.28
C LEU A 430 4.42 9.78 25.45
N LEU A 431 5.15 8.78 25.89
CA LEU A 431 6.01 8.81 27.06
C LEU A 431 7.46 8.52 26.68
N ALA A 432 8.39 9.00 27.49
CA ALA A 432 9.80 8.59 27.48
C ALA A 432 10.22 8.06 28.84
N ARG A 433 11.00 6.99 28.86
CA ARG A 433 11.68 6.48 30.06
C ARG A 433 13.19 6.51 29.80
N TRP A 434 13.88 7.43 30.46
CA TRP A 434 15.33 7.63 30.32
C TRP A 434 16.08 6.79 31.35
N ASN A 435 17.07 6.00 30.91
CA ASN A 435 17.87 5.13 31.80
C ASN A 435 17.03 4.25 32.77
N GLY A 436 15.82 3.84 32.37
CA GLY A 436 14.91 3.06 33.22
C GLY A 436 14.25 3.83 34.39
N GLY A 437 14.37 5.17 34.44
CA GLY A 437 13.78 6.02 35.47
C GLY A 437 12.26 6.18 35.38
N ALA A 438 11.72 7.25 35.97
CA ALA A 438 10.30 7.57 35.86
C ALA A 438 9.92 7.96 34.42
N ALA A 439 8.69 7.64 34.01
CA ALA A 439 8.18 8.04 32.70
C ALA A 439 7.88 9.54 32.68
N THR A 440 8.32 10.23 31.64
CA THR A 440 8.02 11.64 31.36
C THR A 440 7.10 11.75 30.15
N VAL A 441 6.11 12.64 30.19
CA VAL A 441 5.20 12.87 29.07
C VAL A 441 5.89 13.69 27.98
N LEU A 442 5.93 13.15 26.76
CA LEU A 442 6.38 13.86 25.56
C LEU A 442 5.22 14.54 24.83
N ARG A 443 4.07 13.88 24.77
CA ARG A 443 2.86 14.39 24.11
C ARG A 443 1.62 13.83 24.82
N THR A 444 0.61 14.68 24.96
CA THR A 444 -0.74 14.29 25.39
C THR A 444 -1.70 14.44 24.21
N TYR A 445 -2.57 13.45 24.04
CA TYR A 445 -3.68 13.43 23.10
C TYR A 445 -5.00 13.46 23.88
N SER A 446 -5.81 14.48 23.62
CA SER A 446 -7.11 14.73 24.27
C SER A 446 -8.18 15.19 23.29
N THR A 447 -7.93 15.00 21.99
CA THR A 447 -8.84 15.20 20.86
C THR A 447 -8.43 14.21 19.78
N ASP A 448 -9.29 13.98 18.80
CA ASP A 448 -8.90 13.20 17.62
C ASP A 448 -7.56 13.71 17.06
N SER A 449 -6.69 12.76 16.75
CA SER A 449 -5.37 13.02 16.19
C SER A 449 -5.37 12.87 14.67
N VAL A 450 -4.22 13.14 14.04
CA VAL A 450 -4.06 12.93 12.60
C VAL A 450 -4.06 11.44 12.30
N ASN A 451 -4.87 11.00 11.33
CA ASN A 451 -4.74 9.69 10.73
C ASN A 451 -3.50 9.65 9.83
N GLY A 452 -2.33 9.39 10.40
CA GLY A 452 -1.10 9.38 9.62
C GLY A 452 0.16 9.52 10.47
N THR A 453 1.19 10.08 9.86
CA THR A 453 2.52 10.12 10.46
C THR A 453 2.73 11.39 11.27
N GLU A 454 3.08 11.23 12.54
CA GLU A 454 3.51 12.30 13.44
C GLU A 454 5.00 12.10 13.79
N THR A 455 5.73 13.21 13.96
CA THR A 455 7.08 13.19 14.56
C THR A 455 7.13 14.10 15.78
N VAL A 456 7.44 13.52 16.94
CA VAL A 456 7.64 14.25 18.20
C VAL A 456 9.13 14.30 18.51
N THR A 457 9.65 15.48 18.82
CA THR A 457 11.05 15.67 19.21
C THR A 457 11.14 15.90 20.71
N ALA A 458 12.02 15.16 21.38
CA ALA A 458 12.27 15.29 22.81
C ALA A 458 13.75 15.63 23.08
N ALA A 459 14.00 16.56 24.00
CA ALA A 459 15.36 16.83 24.47
C ALA A 459 15.87 15.63 25.29
N VAL A 460 17.11 15.24 25.05
CA VAL A 460 17.79 14.17 25.81
C VAL A 460 18.30 14.77 27.12
N PRO A 461 17.83 14.31 28.30
CA PRO A 461 18.31 14.82 29.58
C PRO A 461 19.81 14.57 29.77
N SER A 462 20.47 15.44 30.54
CA SER A 462 21.89 15.25 30.88
C SER A 462 22.11 13.89 31.54
N GLY A 463 23.13 13.15 31.07
CA GLY A 463 23.44 11.80 31.56
C GLY A 463 22.53 10.68 31.06
N ALA A 464 21.53 10.97 30.21
CA ALA A 464 20.77 9.92 29.55
C ALA A 464 21.63 9.17 28.53
N THR A 465 21.64 7.84 28.65
CA THR A 465 22.39 6.93 27.75
C THR A 465 21.46 6.06 26.91
N ASN A 466 20.22 5.88 27.37
CA ASN A 466 19.18 5.18 26.63
C ASN A 466 17.79 5.74 26.90
N VAL A 467 16.87 5.47 25.98
CA VAL A 467 15.46 5.82 26.07
C VAL A 467 14.57 4.65 25.67
N ARG A 468 13.43 4.50 26.35
CA ARG A 468 12.28 3.73 25.86
C ARG A 468 11.13 4.69 25.58
N ILE A 469 10.37 4.43 24.53
CA ILE A 469 9.17 5.19 24.19
C ILE A 469 7.94 4.38 24.61
N GLY A 470 6.98 5.06 25.26
CA GLY A 470 5.74 4.45 25.75
C GLY A 470 4.53 5.06 25.06
N PHE A 471 3.56 4.22 24.69
CA PHE A 471 2.26 4.63 24.17
C PHE A 471 1.22 4.23 25.21
N ARG A 472 0.72 5.18 26.00
CA ARG A 472 -0.25 4.91 27.08
C ARG A 472 -1.63 5.37 26.69
N LEU A 473 -2.62 4.48 26.78
CA LEU A 473 -4.02 4.84 26.69
C LEU A 473 -4.66 4.68 28.07
N VAL A 474 -5.37 5.71 28.51
CA VAL A 474 -6.27 5.67 29.66
C VAL A 474 -7.69 6.00 29.18
N GLY A 475 -8.68 5.21 29.58
CA GLY A 475 -10.08 5.38 29.18
C GLY A 475 -11.01 4.47 30.01
N VAL A 476 -12.25 4.32 29.57
CA VAL A 476 -13.22 3.38 30.18
C VAL A 476 -13.89 2.50 29.13
N ASN A 477 -14.85 3.06 28.40
CA ASN A 477 -15.56 2.48 27.26
C ASN A 477 -15.76 3.64 26.28
N ASN A 478 -14.72 3.97 25.51
CA ASN A 478 -14.66 5.19 24.72
C ASN A 478 -14.33 4.86 23.25
N TRP A 479 -13.12 5.17 22.80
CA TRP A 479 -12.60 4.77 21.49
C TRP A 479 -11.28 3.99 21.68
N TYR A 480 -10.27 4.35 20.89
CA TYR A 480 -9.08 3.54 20.71
C TYR A 480 -7.87 4.38 20.34
N TRP A 481 -6.71 3.75 20.40
CA TRP A 481 -5.47 4.24 19.82
C TRP A 481 -4.77 3.13 19.03
N ALA A 482 -4.63 3.34 17.72
CA ALA A 482 -3.80 2.52 16.86
C ALA A 482 -2.44 3.18 16.57
N VAL A 483 -1.37 2.39 16.54
CA VAL A 483 0.02 2.81 16.29
C VAL A 483 0.71 1.79 15.40
N ASP A 484 1.54 2.27 14.49
CA ASP A 484 2.32 1.50 13.53
C ASP A 484 3.60 2.25 13.13
N ASP A 485 4.56 1.56 12.51
CA ASP A 485 5.79 2.13 11.92
C ASP A 485 6.57 3.05 12.89
N VAL A 486 6.78 2.56 14.12
CA VAL A 486 7.47 3.32 15.17
C VAL A 486 8.97 3.37 14.92
N ARG A 487 9.49 4.58 14.73
CA ARG A 487 10.91 4.87 14.48
C ARG A 487 11.46 5.84 15.52
N ILE A 488 12.64 5.53 16.03
CA ILE A 488 13.35 6.35 17.01
C ILE A 488 14.72 6.66 16.41
N SER A 489 15.05 7.94 16.22
CA SER A 489 16.29 8.41 15.60
C SER A 489 16.93 9.57 16.32
#